data_AF-A0A954Y1L6-F1
#
_entry.id   AF-A0A954Y1L6-F1
#
_cell.length_a   1.000
_cell.length_b   1.000
_cell.length_c   1.000
_cell.angle_alpha   90.00
_cell.angle_beta   90.00
_cell.angle_gamma   90.00
#
_symmetry.space_group_name_H-M   'P 1'
#
loop_
_entity.id
_entity.type
_entity.pdbx_description
1 polymer ?
#
loop_
_entity_poly.entity_id
_entity_poly.type
_entity_poly.pdbx_seq_one_letter_code
_entity_poly.pdbx_strand_id
1 'polypeptide(L)' 'MSKALTIVGLVVSGLVALVFTLDLAAEVPFGRASKLMDVGAIVGALMLGYASFEAMREIR' A
#
# COMPACT_ATOMS: atom_id res chain seq x y z
N MET A 1 12.40 -12.96 -13.50
CA MET A 1 10.98 -12.67 -13.18
C MET A 1 10.78 -12.20 -11.74
N SER A 2 11.40 -12.83 -10.73
CA SER A 2 11.11 -12.53 -9.30
C SER A 2 11.30 -11.05 -8.88
N LYS A 3 12.35 -10.36 -9.35
CA LYS A 3 12.59 -8.94 -9.04
C LYS A 3 11.52 -7.98 -9.58
N ALA A 4 10.93 -8.28 -10.75
CA ALA A 4 9.91 -7.40 -11.33
C ALA A 4 8.62 -7.44 -10.49
N LEU A 5 8.24 -8.64 -10.00
CA LEU A 5 7.05 -8.82 -9.19
C LEU A 5 7.16 -8.14 -7.81
N THR A 6 8.35 -8.19 -7.19
CA THR A 6 8.59 -7.49 -5.92
C THR A 6 8.59 -5.98 -6.06
N ILE A 7 9.13 -5.44 -7.16
CA ILE A 7 9.04 -4.00 -7.47
C ILE A 7 7.58 -3.58 -7.65
N VAL A 8 6.79 -4.34 -8.43
CA VAL A 8 5.37 -4.05 -8.64
C VAL A 8 4.61 -4.08 -7.31
N GLY A 9 4.84 -5.08 -6.46
CA GLY A 9 4.22 -5.15 -5.13
C GLY A 9 4.54 -3.92 -4.26
N LEU A 10 5.79 -3.47 -4.28
CA LEU A 10 6.23 -2.27 -3.56
C LEU A 10 5.57 -1.00 -4.10
N VAL A 11 5.52 -0.83 -5.43
CA VAL A 11 4.87 0.33 -6.06
C VAL A 11 3.37 0.35 -5.76
N VAL A 12 2.68 -0.78 -5.91
CA VAL A 12 1.24 -0.88 -5.63
C VAL A 12 0.97 -0.60 -4.15
N SER A 13 1.75 -1.16 -3.23
CA SER A 13 1.60 -0.85 -1.80
C SER A 13 1.78 0.64 -1.49
N GLY A 14 2.75 1.30 -2.14
CA GLY A 14 2.99 2.73 -1.96
C GLY A 14 1.82 3.57 -2.46
N LEU A 15 1.28 3.24 -3.64
CA LEU A 15 0.13 3.93 -4.21
C LEU A 15 -1.13 3.74 -3.34
N VAL A 16 -1.40 2.52 -2.87
CA VAL A 16 -2.54 2.25 -1.99
C VAL A 16 -2.40 2.98 -0.67
N ALA A 17 -1.23 2.91 -0.03
CA ALA A 17 -0.97 3.65 1.21
C ALA A 17 -1.18 5.16 1.01
N LEU A 18 -0.68 5.72 -0.10
CA LEU A 18 -0.78 7.15 -0.41
C LEU A 18 -2.22 7.59 -0.67
N VAL A 19 -2.98 6.85 -1.47
CA VAL A 19 -4.38 7.17 -1.78
C VAL A 19 -5.26 7.10 -0.53
N PHE A 20 -5.12 6.06 0.30
CA PHE A 20 -5.94 5.92 1.50
C PHE A 20 -5.51 6.82 2.65
N THR A 21 -4.23 7.19 2.74
CA THR A 21 -3.82 8.27 3.67
C THR A 21 -4.32 9.63 3.22
N LEU A 22 -4.35 9.90 1.91
CA LEU A 22 -4.98 11.10 1.35
C LEU A 22 -6.50 11.12 1.61
N ASP A 23 -7.19 10.00 1.45
CA ASP A 23 -8.62 9.93 1.74
C ASP A 23 -8.91 10.15 3.23
N LEU A 24 -8.09 9.55 4.11
CA LEU A 24 -8.18 9.76 5.55
C LEU A 24 -7.91 11.22 5.95
N ALA A 25 -6.96 11.91 5.29
CA ALA A 25 -6.53 13.26 5.65
C ALA A 25 -7.36 14.38 5.01
N ALA A 26 -7.74 14.22 3.74
CA ALA A 26 -8.33 15.26 2.89
C ALA A 26 -9.68 14.86 2.27
N GLU A 27 -10.20 13.66 2.56
CA GLU A 27 -11.49 13.15 2.05
C GLU A 27 -11.54 13.03 0.52
N VAL A 28 -10.37 12.96 -0.13
CA VAL A 28 -10.23 12.79 -1.58
C VAL A 28 -9.41 11.52 -1.80
N PRO A 29 -9.84 10.56 -2.64
CA PRO A 29 -10.90 10.63 -3.66
C PRO A 29 -12.25 9.97 -3.31
N PHE A 30 -12.39 9.31 -2.15
CA PHE A 30 -13.57 8.51 -1.79
C PHE A 30 -14.52 9.21 -0.82
N GLY A 31 -14.21 10.44 -0.39
CA GLY A 31 -15.10 11.20 0.50
C GLY A 31 -15.16 10.62 1.91
N ARG A 32 -14.12 9.88 2.34
CA ARG A 32 -14.06 9.26 3.67
C ARG A 32 -15.26 8.34 3.94
N ALA A 33 -15.67 7.59 2.92
CA ALA A 33 -16.87 6.74 2.95
C ALA A 33 -16.92 5.80 4.18
N SER A 34 -15.77 5.31 4.63
CA SER A 34 -15.64 4.60 5.91
C SER A 34 -14.22 4.68 6.44
N LYS A 35 -14.05 5.32 7.61
CA LYS A 35 -12.75 5.39 8.31
C LYS A 35 -12.15 4.00 8.58
N LEU A 36 -13.00 2.99 8.75
CA LEU A 36 -12.60 1.62 9.02
C LEU A 36 -12.01 0.95 7.77
N MET A 37 -12.54 1.30 6.59
CA MET A 37 -12.01 0.88 5.30
C MET A 37 -10.65 1.54 5.03
N ASP A 38 -10.52 2.84 5.30
CA ASP A 38 -9.27 3.58 5.06
C ASP A 38 -8.14 3.03 5.93
N VAL A 39 -8.40 2.81 7.22
CA VAL A 39 -7.44 2.22 8.14
C VAL A 39 -7.10 0.79 7.74
N GLY A 40 -8.09 -0.03 7.36
CA GLY A 40 -7.86 -1.40 6.90
C GLY A 40 -6.99 -1.45 5.64
N ALA A 41 -7.24 -0.56 4.67
CA ALA A 41 -6.48 -0.45 3.45
C ALA A 41 -5.04 0.03 3.70
N ILE A 42 -4.83 1.00 4.60
CA ILE A 42 -3.50 1.45 5.01
C ILE A 42 -2.72 0.30 5.67
N VAL A 43 -3.34 -0.44 6.59
CA VAL A 43 -2.70 -1.59 7.25
C VAL A 43 -2.34 -2.67 6.22
N GLY A 44 -3.25 -3.01 5.31
CA GLY A 44 -2.99 -3.97 4.23
C GLY A 44 -1.85 -3.52 3.31
N ALA A 45 -1.82 -2.23 2.95
CA ALA A 45 -0.74 -1.65 2.16
C ALA A 45 0.61 -1.74 2.87
N LEU A 46 0.67 -1.46 4.17
CA LEU A 46 1.90 -1.60 4.96
C LEU A 46 2.38 -3.04 5.01
N MET A 47 1.48 -4.00 5.22
CA MET A 47 1.84 -5.44 5.22
C MET A 47 2.35 -5.89 3.85
N LEU A 48 1.67 -5.50 2.77
CA LEU A 48 2.09 -5.82 1.40
C LEU A 48 3.45 -5.20 1.07
N GLY A 49 3.65 -3.94 1.44
CA GLY A 49 4.91 -3.23 1.23
C GLY A 49 6.06 -3.86 2.01
N TYR A 50 5.82 -4.25 3.27
CA TYR A 50 6.80 -4.95 4.09
C TYR A 50 7.17 -6.32 3.50
N ALA A 51 6.18 -7.13 3.12
CA ALA A 51 6.41 -8.43 2.48
C ALA A 51 7.16 -8.28 1.14
N SER A 52 6.79 -7.29 0.32
CA SER A 52 7.46 -6.99 -0.95
C SER A 52 8.90 -6.52 -0.74
N PHE A 53 9.16 -5.75 0.32
CA PHE A 53 10.49 -5.27 0.69
C PHE A 53 11.39 -6.39 1.20
N GLU A 54 10.89 -7.25 2.10
CA GLU A 54 11.61 -8.45 2.55
C GLU A 54 11.96 -9.36 1.37
N ALA A 55 10.99 -9.68 0.51
CA ALA A 55 11.22 -10.49 -0.68
C ALA A 55 12.23 -9.82 -1.64
N MET A 56 12.16 -8.50 -1.84
CA MET A 56 13.15 -7.78 -2.63
C MET A 56 14.56 -7.89 -2.02
N ARG A 57 14.67 -7.82 -0.69
CA ARG A 57 15.95 -7.89 0.04
C ARG A 57 16.56 -9.28 -0.03
N GLU A 58 15.74 -10.33 -0.04
CA GLU A 58 16.17 -11.73 -0.18
C GLU A 58 16.63 -12.06 -1.61
N ILE A 59 15.98 -11.48 -2.63
CA ILE A 59 16.35 -11.68 -4.04
C ILE A 59 17.55 -10.80 -4.47
N ARG A 60 17.94 -9.80 -3.66
CA ARG A 60 19.00 -8.85 -4.00
C ARG A 60 20.39 -9.43 -3.82
#